data_AF-A0A9P7HZT3-F1
#
_entry.id   AF-A0A9P7HZT3-F1
#
_cell.length_a   1.000
_cell.length_b   1.000
_cell.length_c   1.000
_cell.angle_alpha   90.00
_cell.angle_beta   90.00
_cell.angle_gamma   90.00
#
_symmetry.space_group_name_H-M   'P 1'
#
loop_
_entity.id
_entity.type
_entity.pdbx_description
1 polymer ?
#
loop_
_entity_poly.entity_id
_entity_poly.type
_entity_poly.pdbx_seq_one_letter_code
_entity_poly.pdbx_strand_id
1 'polypeptide(L)'
;MEDGDKVSISHKEMQVTPEPNVSPFVEEEPAGAYQVRWKTLMAVFALSMANCCAAIANTTNTIIHFQVMDLGGASKQAWISNANLLVTLAFGPVLGSLSDRFGKKWFIVIASVIDIVGSVVSGSAKSITTIIIGNILTGLTNAGCIMGVPAGQEVTPNKLRPWTMGFSQTLASCAVIAGTLGAGAFVKYQTWRWSYYLNAFVYGTTTVLVTCFYHPPPTTLRRQQSRLDDLFAQVDYFGIMLFVGSIASIMIGLTWGGNTYPWSSSQVLVSLVIGCVGLLAFGPLC
;
A
#
# COMPACT_ATOMS: atom_id res chain seq x y z
N MET A 1 73.41 50.13 13.15
CA MET A 1 73.57 48.66 13.25
C MET A 1 72.39 48.19 14.08
N GLU A 2 71.39 47.68 13.36
CA GLU A 2 70.10 47.19 13.87
C GLU A 2 70.29 46.10 14.92
N ASP A 3 69.62 46.24 16.06
CA ASP A 3 69.41 45.14 17.00
C ASP A 3 67.95 44.68 16.85
N GLY A 4 67.80 43.45 16.37
CA GLY A 4 66.53 42.87 15.94
C GLY A 4 65.71 42.36 17.12
N ASP A 5 64.59 43.05 17.37
CA ASP A 5 63.58 42.69 18.35
C ASP A 5 62.90 41.35 17.94
N LYS A 6 63.19 40.28 18.70
CA LYS A 6 62.62 38.95 18.48
C LYS A 6 61.20 38.92 19.04
N VAL A 7 60.22 39.16 18.18
CA VAL A 7 58.80 38.90 18.46
C VAL A 7 58.59 37.40 18.65
N SER A 8 58.38 36.97 19.90
CA SER A 8 57.98 35.61 20.24
C SER A 8 56.55 35.35 19.74
N ILE A 9 56.40 34.55 18.67
CA ILE A 9 55.09 34.06 18.24
C ILE A 9 54.63 33.02 19.26
N SER A 10 53.76 33.44 20.18
CA SER A 10 52.98 32.53 21.02
C SER A 10 52.00 31.79 20.12
N HIS A 11 52.28 30.51 19.85
CA HIS A 11 51.30 29.58 19.31
C HIS A 11 50.17 29.44 20.33
N LYS A 12 49.16 30.31 20.22
CA LYS A 12 47.89 30.14 20.91
C LYS A 12 47.25 28.90 20.29
N GLU A 13 47.34 27.78 21.00
CA GLU A 13 46.58 26.57 20.69
C GLU A 13 45.13 26.98 20.46
N MET A 14 44.67 26.84 19.22
CA MET A 14 43.26 26.94 18.88
C MET A 14 42.60 25.75 19.56
N GLN A 15 42.09 25.95 20.78
CA GLN A 15 41.20 24.99 21.42
C GLN A 15 39.98 24.85 20.52
N VAL A 16 40.00 23.81 19.69
CA VAL A 16 38.80 23.28 19.03
C VAL A 16 37.92 22.78 20.17
N THR A 17 36.97 23.63 20.60
CA THR A 17 35.84 23.16 21.40
C THR A 17 35.21 22.00 20.64
N PRO A 18 35.08 20.80 21.22
CA PRO A 18 34.36 19.73 20.55
C PRO A 18 32.94 20.26 20.29
N GLU A 19 32.56 20.34 19.02
CA GLU A 19 31.17 20.59 18.66
C GLU A 19 30.30 19.61 19.47
N PRO A 20 29.16 20.05 20.04
CA PRO A 20 28.24 19.11 20.65
C PRO A 20 27.93 18.08 19.57
N ASN A 21 28.17 16.80 19.88
CA ASN A 21 27.86 15.68 19.02
C ASN A 21 26.35 15.71 18.75
N VAL A 22 25.92 16.46 17.74
CA VAL A 22 24.57 16.41 17.21
C VAL A 22 24.52 15.13 16.39
N SER A 23 24.41 14.01 17.11
CA SER A 23 23.97 12.76 16.52
C SER A 23 22.69 13.07 15.75
N PRO A 24 22.56 12.65 14.48
CA PRO A 24 21.40 12.98 13.68
C PRO A 24 20.18 12.29 14.27
N PHE A 25 19.38 13.00 15.07
CA PHE A 25 18.00 12.65 15.49
C PHE A 25 17.72 11.16 15.74
N VAL A 26 18.64 10.42 16.37
CA VAL A 26 18.32 9.09 16.88
C VAL A 26 17.66 9.33 18.21
N GLU A 27 16.33 9.54 18.18
CA GLU A 27 15.50 9.49 19.36
C GLU A 27 15.87 8.20 20.11
N GLU A 28 16.49 8.32 21.28
CA GLU A 28 16.92 7.16 22.07
C GLU A 28 15.69 6.31 22.38
N GLU A 29 15.52 5.20 21.65
CA GLU A 29 14.43 4.27 21.90
C GLU A 29 14.49 3.85 23.38
N PRO A 30 13.38 3.93 24.13
CA PRO A 30 13.38 3.53 25.54
C PRO A 30 13.86 2.07 25.62
N ALA A 31 15.01 1.88 26.25
CA ALA A 31 15.86 0.68 26.23
C ALA A 31 15.21 -0.62 26.76
N GLY A 32 13.90 -0.65 27.00
CA GLY A 32 13.15 -1.82 27.46
C GLY A 32 11.76 -1.99 26.83
N ALA A 33 11.29 -1.09 25.97
CA ALA A 33 9.92 -1.16 25.45
C ALA A 33 9.72 -2.22 24.33
N TYR A 34 10.80 -2.56 23.62
CA TYR A 34 10.74 -3.33 22.39
C TYR A 34 11.43 -4.70 22.49
N GLN A 35 10.99 -5.55 23.43
CA GLN A 35 11.45 -6.93 23.43
C GLN A 35 10.73 -7.72 22.34
N VAL A 36 11.49 -8.39 21.46
CA VAL A 36 10.97 -9.32 20.46
C VAL A 36 10.39 -10.52 21.21
N ARG A 37 9.10 -10.44 21.54
CA ARG A 37 8.36 -11.51 22.19
C ARG A 37 7.64 -12.32 21.13
N TRP A 38 7.24 -13.55 21.46
CA TRP A 38 6.44 -14.40 20.58
C TRP A 38 5.22 -13.67 19.99
N LYS A 39 4.57 -12.82 20.80
CA LYS A 39 3.44 -11.98 20.37
C LYS A 39 3.80 -11.00 19.23
N THR A 40 5.00 -10.40 19.29
CA THR A 40 5.53 -9.49 18.27
C THR A 40 5.78 -10.23 16.96
N LEU A 41 6.37 -11.42 17.02
CA LEU A 41 6.61 -12.26 15.84
C LEU A 41 5.28 -12.68 15.18
N MET A 42 4.28 -13.09 15.97
CA MET A 42 2.96 -13.43 15.44
C MET A 42 2.25 -12.22 14.83
N ALA A 43 2.40 -11.03 15.41
CA ALA A 43 1.86 -9.79 14.85
C ALA A 43 2.54 -9.43 13.52
N VAL A 44 3.88 -9.48 13.45
CA VAL A 44 4.63 -9.24 12.21
C VAL A 44 4.24 -10.25 11.13
N PHE A 45 4.08 -11.53 11.48
CA PHE A 45 3.60 -12.54 10.54
C PHE A 45 2.19 -12.23 10.03
N ALA A 46 1.25 -11.90 10.91
CA ALA A 46 -0.12 -11.54 10.53
C ALA A 46 -0.19 -10.32 9.61
N LEU A 47 0.63 -9.30 9.89
CA LEU A 47 0.73 -8.09 9.08
C LEU A 47 1.44 -8.34 7.73
N SER A 48 2.45 -9.22 7.72
CA SER A 48 3.09 -9.68 6.48
C SER A 48 2.13 -10.51 5.62
N MET A 49 1.23 -11.28 6.25
CA MET A 49 0.17 -12.00 5.56
C MET A 49 -0.82 -11.05 4.88
N ALA A 50 -1.11 -9.87 5.45
CA ALA A 50 -1.94 -8.87 4.78
C ALA A 50 -1.31 -8.37 3.47
N ASN A 51 -0.01 -8.08 3.46
CA ASN A 51 0.72 -7.73 2.25
C ASN A 51 0.78 -8.89 1.24
N CYS A 52 0.97 -10.11 1.74
CA CYS A 52 0.92 -11.35 0.96
C CYS A 52 -0.42 -11.51 0.21
N CYS A 53 -1.55 -11.16 0.82
CA CYS A 53 -2.86 -11.23 0.16
C CYS A 53 -2.92 -10.35 -1.09
N ALA A 54 -2.45 -9.10 -1.00
CA ALA A 54 -2.41 -8.19 -2.15
C ALA A 54 -1.52 -8.74 -3.28
N ALA A 55 -0.44 -9.46 -2.90
CA ALA A 55 0.43 -10.12 -3.84
C ALA A 55 -0.27 -11.30 -4.55
N ILE A 56 -0.96 -12.16 -3.78
CA ILE A 56 -1.72 -13.32 -4.29
C ILE A 56 -2.86 -12.87 -5.20
N ALA A 57 -3.51 -11.73 -4.93
CA ALA A 57 -4.58 -11.22 -5.79
C ALA A 57 -4.14 -11.03 -7.26
N ASN A 58 -2.85 -10.77 -7.52
CA ASN A 58 -2.29 -10.69 -8.88
C ASN A 58 -2.38 -12.01 -9.66
N THR A 59 -2.54 -13.15 -8.98
CA THR A 59 -2.81 -14.46 -9.61
C THR A 59 -4.00 -14.38 -10.56
N THR A 60 -5.01 -13.60 -10.19
CA THR A 60 -6.21 -13.36 -11.00
C THR A 60 -5.89 -12.71 -12.34
N ASN A 61 -4.84 -11.89 -12.42
CA ASN A 61 -4.44 -11.23 -13.65
C ASN A 61 -3.88 -12.22 -14.68
N THR A 62 -3.30 -13.34 -14.23
CA THR A 62 -2.73 -14.37 -15.12
C THR A 62 -3.80 -15.20 -15.83
N ILE A 63 -5.01 -15.26 -15.28
CA ILE A 63 -6.13 -16.05 -15.82
C ILE A 63 -7.13 -15.22 -16.64
N ILE A 64 -6.84 -13.94 -16.89
CA ILE A 64 -7.73 -13.00 -17.60
C ILE A 64 -8.18 -13.55 -18.96
N HIS A 65 -7.26 -14.13 -19.74
CA HIS A 65 -7.61 -14.69 -21.05
C HIS A 65 -8.68 -15.80 -20.96
N PHE A 66 -8.62 -16.65 -19.93
CA PHE A 66 -9.60 -17.72 -19.71
C PHE A 66 -10.94 -17.19 -19.26
N GLN A 67 -10.95 -16.14 -18.44
CA GLN A 67 -12.19 -15.46 -18.04
C GLN A 67 -12.91 -14.88 -19.25
N VAL A 68 -12.16 -14.24 -20.16
CA VAL A 68 -12.72 -13.66 -21.39
C VAL A 68 -13.21 -14.74 -22.35
N MET A 69 -12.52 -15.89 -22.45
CA MET A 69 -12.98 -17.01 -23.27
C MET A 69 -14.29 -17.63 -22.76
N ASP A 70 -14.47 -17.75 -21.44
CA ASP A 70 -15.66 -18.35 -20.83
C ASP A 70 -16.87 -17.39 -20.81
N LEU A 71 -16.63 -16.09 -20.55
CA LEU A 71 -17.69 -15.10 -20.34
C LEU A 71 -17.96 -14.20 -21.55
N GLY A 72 -17.08 -14.23 -22.56
CA GLY A 72 -17.07 -13.28 -23.68
C GLY A 72 -16.73 -11.85 -23.23
N GLY A 73 -16.69 -10.89 -24.15
CA GLY A 73 -16.46 -9.47 -23.83
C GLY A 73 -15.01 -8.99 -23.89
N ALA A 74 -14.24 -9.48 -24.88
CA ALA A 74 -12.84 -9.14 -25.10
C ALA A 74 -12.53 -7.63 -25.14
N SER A 75 -13.48 -6.79 -25.57
CA SER A 75 -13.32 -5.33 -25.57
C SER A 75 -13.09 -4.73 -24.17
N LYS A 76 -13.55 -5.41 -23.11
CA LYS A 76 -13.38 -4.99 -21.71
C LYS A 76 -12.22 -5.69 -21.01
N GLN A 77 -11.41 -6.47 -21.71
CA GLN A 77 -10.34 -7.27 -21.12
C GLN A 77 -9.32 -6.43 -20.34
N ALA A 78 -8.88 -5.29 -20.89
CA ALA A 78 -7.93 -4.41 -20.20
C ALA A 78 -8.47 -3.84 -18.88
N TRP A 79 -9.79 -3.64 -18.79
CA TRP A 79 -10.44 -3.13 -17.58
C TRP A 79 -10.43 -4.13 -16.43
N ILE A 80 -10.25 -5.42 -16.69
CA ILE A 80 -10.23 -6.46 -15.65
C ILE A 80 -9.06 -6.19 -14.68
N SER A 81 -7.83 -6.07 -15.19
CA SER A 81 -6.66 -5.78 -14.35
C SER A 81 -6.60 -4.30 -13.96
N ASN A 82 -6.89 -3.39 -14.89
CA ASN A 82 -6.66 -1.96 -14.67
C ASN A 82 -7.62 -1.36 -13.65
N ALA A 83 -8.83 -1.89 -13.49
CA ALA A 83 -9.76 -1.41 -12.46
C ALA A 83 -9.20 -1.63 -11.05
N ASN A 84 -8.56 -2.79 -10.79
CA ASN A 84 -7.89 -3.05 -9.53
C ASN A 84 -6.72 -2.09 -9.30
N LEU A 85 -5.87 -1.92 -10.32
CA LEU A 85 -4.69 -1.04 -10.25
C LEU A 85 -5.09 0.41 -10.01
N LEU A 86 -6.09 0.92 -10.76
CA LEU A 86 -6.58 2.29 -10.64
C LEU A 86 -7.04 2.60 -9.22
N VAL A 87 -7.86 1.73 -8.64
CA VAL A 87 -8.39 1.91 -7.28
C VAL A 87 -7.26 1.82 -6.26
N THR A 88 -6.34 0.87 -6.43
CA THR A 88 -5.19 0.70 -5.52
C THR A 88 -4.31 1.95 -5.50
N LEU A 89 -4.01 2.52 -6.67
CA LEU A 89 -3.18 3.73 -6.79
C LEU A 89 -3.90 4.99 -6.28
N ALA A 90 -5.18 5.14 -6.58
CA ALA A 90 -5.94 6.31 -6.17
C ALA A 90 -6.22 6.32 -4.67
N PHE A 91 -6.61 5.19 -4.09
CA PHE A 91 -6.99 5.10 -2.67
C PHE A 91 -5.85 4.72 -1.75
N GLY A 92 -4.71 4.23 -2.25
CA GLY A 92 -3.55 3.84 -1.43
C GLY A 92 -3.09 4.94 -0.47
N PRO A 93 -2.70 6.14 -0.96
CA PRO A 93 -2.26 7.24 -0.10
C PRO A 93 -3.38 7.76 0.82
N VAL A 94 -4.62 7.76 0.33
CA VAL A 94 -5.80 8.21 1.08
C VAL A 94 -6.04 7.30 2.29
N LEU A 95 -6.10 5.98 2.05
CA LEU A 95 -6.27 5.00 3.13
C LEU A 95 -5.05 4.96 4.03
N GLY A 96 -3.84 5.18 3.52
CA GLY A 96 -2.63 5.29 4.33
C GLY A 96 -2.72 6.41 5.35
N SER A 97 -2.95 7.63 4.89
CA SER A 97 -3.09 8.81 5.76
C SER A 97 -4.26 8.68 6.76
N LEU A 98 -5.36 8.07 6.34
CA LEU A 98 -6.52 7.83 7.20
C LEU A 98 -6.23 6.75 8.25
N SER A 99 -5.49 5.70 7.88
CA SER A 99 -5.11 4.61 8.77
C SER A 99 -4.16 5.04 9.89
N ASP A 100 -3.31 6.03 9.62
CA ASP A 100 -2.40 6.61 10.62
C ASP A 100 -3.17 7.36 11.72
N ARG A 101 -4.30 7.97 11.36
CA ARG A 101 -5.16 8.72 12.30
C ARG A 101 -6.09 7.81 13.09
N PHE A 102 -6.86 6.98 12.39
CA PHE A 102 -7.94 6.17 12.98
C PHE A 102 -7.45 4.81 13.53
N GLY A 103 -6.27 4.36 13.11
CA GLY A 103 -5.60 3.14 13.55
C GLY A 103 -5.61 2.02 12.50
N LYS A 104 -4.42 1.54 12.14
CA LYS A 104 -4.19 0.60 11.03
C LYS A 104 -4.92 -0.74 11.12
N LYS A 105 -5.14 -1.26 12.35
CA LYS A 105 -5.80 -2.58 12.57
C LYS A 105 -7.15 -2.67 11.85
N TRP A 106 -8.01 -1.69 12.07
CA TRP A 106 -9.38 -1.74 11.55
C TRP A 106 -9.42 -1.55 10.04
N PHE A 107 -8.50 -0.77 9.47
CA PHE A 107 -8.38 -0.64 8.01
C PHE A 107 -8.02 -1.97 7.35
N ILE A 108 -7.04 -2.69 7.88
CA ILE A 108 -6.63 -4.00 7.33
C ILE A 108 -7.76 -5.03 7.45
N VAL A 109 -8.45 -5.06 8.59
CA VAL A 109 -9.57 -6.00 8.83
C VAL A 109 -10.77 -5.70 7.93
N ILE A 110 -11.21 -4.43 7.87
CA ILE A 110 -12.34 -4.03 7.02
C ILE A 110 -12.01 -4.26 5.55
N ALA A 111 -10.80 -3.89 5.11
CA ALA A 111 -10.31 -4.15 3.77
C ALA A 111 -10.38 -5.66 3.45
N SER A 112 -9.85 -6.51 4.34
CA SER A 112 -9.87 -7.96 4.11
C SER A 112 -11.29 -8.53 4.00
N VAL A 113 -12.25 -8.02 4.79
CA VAL A 113 -13.67 -8.41 4.69
C VAL A 113 -14.29 -7.96 3.37
N ILE A 114 -13.95 -6.76 2.89
CA ILE A 114 -14.40 -6.26 1.58
C ILE A 114 -13.91 -7.18 0.46
N ASP A 115 -12.68 -7.68 0.51
CA ASP A 115 -12.22 -8.64 -0.51
C ASP A 115 -12.91 -9.99 -0.42
N ILE A 116 -13.24 -10.50 0.76
CA ILE A 116 -14.03 -11.75 0.86
C ILE A 116 -15.32 -11.60 0.05
N VAL A 117 -16.00 -10.46 0.17
CA VAL A 117 -17.19 -10.15 -0.64
C VAL A 117 -16.83 -10.00 -2.12
N GLY A 118 -15.78 -9.23 -2.46
CA GLY A 118 -15.35 -9.01 -3.84
C GLY A 118 -14.95 -10.29 -4.57
N SER A 119 -14.20 -11.16 -3.91
CA SER A 119 -13.77 -12.47 -4.38
C SER A 119 -14.96 -13.43 -4.56
N VAL A 120 -15.94 -13.44 -3.65
CA VAL A 120 -17.17 -14.24 -3.84
C VAL A 120 -18.00 -13.74 -5.02
N VAL A 121 -18.12 -12.42 -5.19
CA VAL A 121 -18.81 -11.79 -6.32
C VAL A 121 -18.13 -12.14 -7.65
N SER A 122 -16.80 -12.04 -7.72
CA SER A 122 -16.03 -12.41 -8.91
C SER A 122 -16.04 -13.91 -9.20
N GLY A 123 -15.99 -14.76 -8.17
CA GLY A 123 -16.06 -16.22 -8.32
C GLY A 123 -17.41 -16.72 -8.83
N SER A 124 -18.49 -16.01 -8.49
CA SER A 124 -19.86 -16.31 -8.95
C SER A 124 -20.26 -15.52 -10.22
N ALA A 125 -19.31 -14.80 -10.84
CA ALA A 125 -19.60 -13.92 -11.95
C ALA A 125 -20.05 -14.67 -13.21
N LYS A 126 -21.10 -14.12 -13.85
CA LYS A 126 -21.63 -14.54 -15.16
C LYS A 126 -21.37 -13.51 -16.27
N SER A 127 -20.71 -12.40 -15.95
CA SER A 127 -20.31 -11.36 -16.90
C SER A 127 -18.98 -10.74 -16.50
N ILE A 128 -18.18 -10.31 -17.48
CA ILE A 128 -16.94 -9.56 -17.24
C ILE A 128 -17.20 -8.30 -16.41
N THR A 129 -18.35 -7.64 -16.58
CA THR A 129 -18.65 -6.42 -15.80
C THR A 129 -18.76 -6.72 -14.30
N THR A 130 -19.29 -7.89 -13.92
CA THR A 130 -19.31 -8.34 -12.51
C THR A 130 -17.90 -8.59 -11.99
N ILE A 131 -17.01 -9.16 -12.80
CA ILE A 131 -15.60 -9.34 -12.44
C ILE A 131 -14.90 -7.99 -12.23
N ILE A 132 -15.16 -7.01 -13.11
CA ILE A 132 -14.60 -5.66 -12.96
C ILE A 132 -15.03 -5.04 -11.63
N ILE A 133 -16.31 -5.17 -11.26
CA ILE A 133 -16.82 -4.68 -9.96
C ILE A 133 -16.10 -5.37 -8.79
N GLY A 134 -15.90 -6.69 -8.86
CA GLY A 134 -15.14 -7.40 -7.83
C GLY A 134 -13.68 -6.96 -7.76
N ASN A 135 -13.03 -6.71 -8.91
CA ASN A 135 -11.65 -6.20 -8.95
C ASN A 135 -11.51 -4.77 -8.41
N ILE A 136 -12.56 -3.93 -8.53
CA ILE A 136 -12.64 -2.62 -7.85
C ILE A 136 -12.62 -2.82 -6.33
N LEU A 137 -13.40 -3.78 -5.81
CA LEU A 137 -13.42 -4.10 -4.38
C LEU A 137 -12.06 -4.66 -3.90
N THR A 138 -11.44 -5.53 -4.68
CA THR A 138 -10.08 -6.03 -4.41
C THR A 138 -9.06 -4.88 -4.46
N GLY A 139 -9.24 -3.89 -5.32
CA GLY A 139 -8.33 -2.73 -5.41
C GLY A 139 -8.39 -1.86 -4.16
N LEU A 140 -9.61 -1.64 -3.66
CA LEU A 140 -9.81 -0.95 -2.38
C LEU A 140 -9.18 -1.74 -1.23
N THR A 141 -9.28 -3.07 -1.29
CA THR A 141 -8.68 -3.94 -0.30
C THR A 141 -7.16 -3.90 -0.33
N ASN A 142 -6.56 -3.95 -1.52
CA ASN A 142 -5.11 -3.87 -1.70
C ASN A 142 -4.54 -2.56 -1.16
N ALA A 143 -5.23 -1.44 -1.39
CA ALA A 143 -4.89 -0.15 -0.81
C ALA A 143 -4.92 -0.13 0.73
N GLY A 144 -5.79 -0.93 1.37
CA GLY A 144 -5.83 -1.07 2.83
C GLY A 144 -4.80 -2.06 3.38
N CYS A 145 -4.62 -3.21 2.73
CA CYS A 145 -3.73 -4.28 3.19
C CYS A 145 -2.24 -3.95 3.04
N ILE A 146 -1.87 -3.07 2.11
CA ILE A 146 -0.47 -2.60 1.97
C ILE A 146 0.04 -1.90 3.24
N MET A 147 -0.88 -1.37 4.06
CA MET A 147 -0.57 -0.79 5.38
C MET A 147 -0.05 -1.83 6.39
N GLY A 148 -0.14 -3.13 6.10
CA GLY A 148 0.50 -4.17 6.89
C GLY A 148 2.01 -4.01 6.98
N VAL A 149 2.66 -3.51 5.92
CA VAL A 149 4.12 -3.30 5.90
C VAL A 149 4.56 -2.23 6.92
N PRO A 150 4.06 -0.98 6.87
CA PRO A 150 4.42 0.03 7.86
C PRO A 150 3.95 -0.34 9.27
N ALA A 151 2.78 -0.99 9.41
CA ALA A 151 2.33 -1.50 10.70
C ALA A 151 3.33 -2.50 11.31
N GLY A 152 3.94 -3.37 10.50
CA GLY A 152 4.96 -4.32 10.98
C GLY A 152 6.24 -3.63 11.45
N GLN A 153 6.62 -2.52 10.81
CA GLN A 153 7.78 -1.71 11.17
C GLN A 153 7.56 -0.90 12.46
N GLU A 154 6.34 -0.43 12.70
CA GLU A 154 5.93 0.18 13.98
C GLU A 154 5.93 -0.85 15.12
N VAL A 155 5.64 -2.12 14.79
CA VAL A 155 5.65 -3.24 15.73
C VAL A 155 7.06 -3.83 15.93
N THR A 156 8.13 -3.14 15.53
CA THR A 156 9.48 -3.70 15.60
C THR A 156 10.50 -2.63 16.03
N PRO A 157 11.58 -2.97 16.76
CA PRO A 157 12.61 -1.99 17.11
C PRO A 157 13.26 -1.42 15.85
N ASN A 158 13.75 -0.18 15.90
CA ASN A 158 14.36 0.51 14.76
C ASN A 158 15.39 -0.33 13.98
N LYS A 159 16.22 -1.10 14.69
CA LYS A 159 17.26 -1.98 14.10
C LYS A 159 16.70 -3.11 13.22
N LEU A 160 15.48 -3.56 13.50
CA LEU A 160 14.85 -4.70 12.84
C LEU A 160 13.80 -4.29 11.80
N ARG A 161 13.48 -2.99 11.67
CA ARG A 161 12.53 -2.49 10.65
C ARG A 161 12.88 -2.87 9.20
N PRO A 162 14.15 -2.86 8.76
CA PRO A 162 14.51 -3.32 7.42
C PRO A 162 14.27 -4.82 7.25
N TRP A 163 14.51 -5.60 8.30
CA TRP A 163 14.30 -7.05 8.29
C TRP A 163 12.83 -7.43 8.21
N THR A 164 11.94 -6.72 8.89
CA THR A 164 10.49 -6.99 8.81
C THR A 164 9.90 -6.59 7.47
N MET A 165 10.38 -5.49 6.88
CA MET A 165 10.03 -5.13 5.51
C MET A 165 10.53 -6.20 4.53
N GLY A 166 11.80 -6.61 4.63
CA GLY A 166 12.37 -7.67 3.80
C GLY A 166 11.61 -8.99 3.94
N PHE A 167 11.22 -9.38 5.15
CA PHE A 167 10.42 -10.58 5.40
C PHE A 167 9.04 -10.48 4.75
N SER A 168 8.33 -9.36 4.93
CA SER A 168 7.02 -9.12 4.31
C SER A 168 7.09 -9.16 2.78
N GLN A 169 8.13 -8.57 2.18
CA GLN A 169 8.32 -8.59 0.73
C GLN A 169 8.71 -9.98 0.22
N THR A 170 9.57 -10.71 0.94
CA THR A 170 9.93 -12.08 0.59
C THR A 170 8.70 -12.99 0.61
N LEU A 171 7.87 -12.89 1.66
CA LEU A 171 6.63 -13.64 1.76
C LEU A 171 5.67 -13.31 0.60
N ALA A 172 5.51 -12.02 0.28
CA ALA A 172 4.71 -11.58 -0.86
C ALA A 172 5.24 -12.11 -2.19
N SER A 173 6.56 -12.07 -2.43
CA SER A 173 7.17 -12.63 -3.65
C SER A 173 6.97 -14.14 -3.77
N CYS A 174 7.18 -14.89 -2.68
CA CYS A 174 6.89 -16.32 -2.65
C CYS A 174 5.42 -16.61 -2.99
N ALA A 175 4.52 -15.77 -2.49
CA ALA A 175 3.09 -15.90 -2.71
C ALA A 175 2.67 -15.59 -4.15
N VAL A 176 3.30 -14.61 -4.81
CA VAL A 176 3.11 -14.35 -6.25
C VAL A 176 3.55 -15.54 -7.09
N ILE A 177 4.70 -16.14 -6.76
CA ILE A 177 5.21 -17.32 -7.46
C ILE A 177 4.24 -18.50 -7.27
N ALA A 178 3.86 -18.80 -6.02
CA ALA A 178 2.93 -19.88 -5.70
C ALA A 178 1.56 -19.65 -6.34
N GLY A 179 1.05 -18.42 -6.29
CA GLY A 179 -0.20 -18.02 -6.92
C GLY A 179 -0.19 -18.21 -8.44
N THR A 180 0.83 -17.68 -9.12
CA THR A 180 0.98 -17.81 -10.58
C THR A 180 1.12 -19.26 -11.03
N LEU A 181 1.87 -20.09 -10.28
CA LEU A 181 1.94 -21.54 -10.53
C LEU A 181 0.59 -22.22 -10.32
N GLY A 182 -0.13 -21.85 -9.24
CA GLY A 182 -1.48 -22.34 -8.96
C GLY A 182 -2.49 -21.96 -10.04
N ALA A 183 -2.42 -20.74 -10.57
CA ALA A 183 -3.22 -20.30 -11.72
C ALA A 183 -3.01 -21.19 -12.95
N GLY A 184 -1.76 -21.59 -13.24
CA GLY A 184 -1.47 -22.53 -14.32
C GLY A 184 -2.20 -23.88 -14.15
N ALA A 185 -2.32 -24.37 -12.91
CA ALA A 185 -3.11 -25.56 -12.62
C ALA A 185 -4.62 -25.33 -12.80
N PHE A 186 -5.16 -24.21 -12.33
CA PHE A 186 -6.59 -23.88 -12.48
C PHE A 186 -7.01 -23.74 -13.95
N VAL A 187 -6.10 -23.22 -14.78
CA VAL A 187 -6.27 -23.14 -16.23
C VAL A 187 -6.39 -24.53 -16.84
N LYS A 188 -5.50 -25.46 -16.48
CA LYS A 188 -5.48 -26.83 -17.03
C LYS A 188 -6.79 -27.58 -16.79
N TYR A 189 -7.43 -27.38 -15.64
CA TYR A 189 -8.69 -28.04 -15.28
C TYR A 189 -9.94 -27.20 -15.58
N GLN A 190 -9.80 -26.06 -16.28
CA GLN A 190 -10.90 -25.12 -16.58
C GLN A 190 -11.67 -24.61 -15.34
N THR A 191 -11.05 -24.62 -14.17
CA THR A 191 -11.64 -24.22 -12.88
C THR A 191 -11.17 -22.82 -12.46
N TRP A 192 -11.19 -21.84 -13.36
CA TRP A 192 -10.64 -20.50 -13.10
C TRP A 192 -11.34 -19.77 -11.93
N ARG A 193 -12.62 -20.09 -11.66
CA ARG A 193 -13.41 -19.53 -10.55
C ARG A 193 -12.81 -19.84 -9.17
N TRP A 194 -12.12 -20.96 -9.03
CA TRP A 194 -11.46 -21.35 -7.77
C TRP A 194 -10.30 -20.42 -7.38
N SER A 195 -9.72 -19.70 -8.33
CA SER A 195 -8.71 -18.67 -8.02
C SER A 195 -9.28 -17.60 -7.09
N TYR A 196 -10.52 -17.16 -7.34
CA TYR A 196 -11.20 -16.18 -6.50
C TYR A 196 -11.58 -16.75 -5.12
N TYR A 197 -12.04 -18.00 -5.06
CA TYR A 197 -12.35 -18.63 -3.77
C TYR A 197 -11.09 -18.86 -2.92
N LEU A 198 -9.96 -19.17 -3.54
CA LEU A 198 -8.68 -19.27 -2.85
C LEU A 198 -8.26 -17.90 -2.30
N ASN A 199 -8.40 -16.83 -3.08
CA ASN A 199 -8.16 -15.47 -2.58
C ASN A 199 -9.04 -15.17 -1.37
N ALA A 200 -10.35 -15.40 -1.47
CA ALA A 200 -11.28 -15.20 -0.35
C ALA A 200 -10.85 -15.97 0.91
N PHE A 201 -10.40 -17.22 0.75
CA PHE A 201 -9.88 -18.01 1.87
C PHE A 201 -8.65 -17.37 2.50
N VAL A 202 -7.68 -16.94 1.70
CA VAL A 202 -6.46 -16.30 2.18
C VAL A 202 -6.78 -14.98 2.91
N TYR A 203 -7.63 -14.12 2.34
CA TYR A 203 -8.09 -12.90 3.02
C TYR A 203 -8.86 -13.20 4.31
N GLY A 204 -9.66 -14.27 4.34
CA GLY A 204 -10.31 -14.78 5.55
C GLY A 204 -9.29 -15.15 6.64
N THR A 205 -8.26 -15.91 6.30
CA THR A 205 -7.21 -16.28 7.26
C THR A 205 -6.46 -15.06 7.79
N THR A 206 -6.14 -14.09 6.93
CA THR A 206 -5.52 -12.82 7.33
C THR A 206 -6.41 -12.02 8.26
N THR A 207 -7.71 -11.95 7.99
CA THR A 207 -8.68 -11.27 8.85
C THR A 207 -8.64 -11.84 10.27
N VAL A 208 -8.63 -13.17 10.40
CA VAL A 208 -8.53 -13.86 11.70
C VAL A 208 -7.18 -13.59 12.35
N LEU A 209 -6.07 -13.74 11.63
CA LEU A 209 -4.72 -13.54 12.16
C LEU A 209 -4.50 -12.10 12.67
N VAL A 210 -4.89 -11.09 11.89
CA VAL A 210 -4.75 -9.68 12.28
C VAL A 210 -5.67 -9.37 13.46
N THR A 211 -6.90 -9.89 13.49
CA THR A 211 -7.82 -9.64 14.60
C THR A 211 -7.31 -10.25 15.90
N CYS A 212 -6.79 -11.48 15.87
CA CYS A 212 -6.32 -12.22 17.04
C CYS A 212 -4.93 -11.81 17.54
N PHE A 213 -3.98 -11.51 16.64
CA PHE A 213 -2.57 -11.33 17.03
C PHE A 213 -2.11 -9.87 17.00
N TYR A 214 -2.76 -8.99 16.23
CA TYR A 214 -2.39 -7.59 16.17
C TYR A 214 -3.26 -6.75 17.10
N HIS A 215 -2.67 -6.29 18.21
CA HIS A 215 -3.32 -5.42 19.19
C HIS A 215 -2.44 -4.20 19.44
N PRO A 216 -2.42 -3.23 18.49
CA PRO A 216 -1.63 -2.03 18.67
C PRO A 216 -2.22 -1.17 19.80
N PRO A 217 -1.38 -0.46 20.57
CA PRO A 217 -1.87 0.60 21.44
C PRO A 217 -2.57 1.68 20.59
N PRO A 218 -3.56 2.41 21.15
CA PRO A 218 -4.23 3.49 20.43
C PRO A 218 -3.21 4.52 19.92
N THR A 219 -3.40 4.99 18.68
CA THR A 219 -2.50 5.95 18.01
C THR A 219 -2.33 7.21 18.86
N THR A 220 -1.15 7.84 18.80
CA THR A 220 -0.86 9.07 19.56
C THR A 220 -1.86 10.19 19.26
N LEU A 221 -2.28 10.32 17.99
CA LEU A 221 -3.31 11.26 17.55
C LEU A 221 -4.68 10.96 18.18
N ARG A 222 -5.11 9.69 18.18
CA ARG A 222 -6.36 9.26 18.84
C ARG A 222 -6.29 9.38 20.36
N ARG A 223 -5.09 9.32 20.94
CA ARG A 223 -4.87 9.50 22.38
C ARG A 223 -4.95 10.97 22.79
N GLN A 224 -4.62 11.89 21.88
CA GLN A 224 -4.61 13.33 22.14
C GLN A 224 -5.95 14.00 21.82
N GLN A 225 -6.78 13.39 20.97
CA GLN A 225 -8.09 13.92 20.55
C GLN A 225 -9.26 13.12 21.14
N SER A 226 -10.16 13.82 21.85
CA SER A 226 -11.25 13.21 22.63
C SER A 226 -12.51 12.91 21.81
N ARG A 227 -12.65 13.43 20.58
CA ARG A 227 -13.83 13.24 19.71
C ARG A 227 -13.43 12.85 18.28
N LEU A 228 -14.17 11.90 17.70
CA LEU A 228 -14.00 11.49 16.30
C LEU A 228 -14.30 12.64 15.32
N ASP A 229 -15.18 13.57 15.71
CA ASP A 229 -15.56 14.72 14.90
C ASP A 229 -14.37 15.65 14.60
N ASP A 230 -13.50 15.88 15.59
CA ASP A 230 -12.28 16.68 15.40
C ASP A 230 -11.28 16.00 14.46
N LEU A 231 -11.27 14.67 14.43
CA LEU A 231 -10.43 13.86 13.53
C LEU A 231 -10.88 13.99 12.08
N PHE A 232 -12.19 13.96 11.83
CA PHE A 232 -12.78 14.13 10.50
C PHE A 232 -12.66 15.57 9.98
N ALA A 233 -12.68 16.57 10.87
CA ALA A 233 -12.52 17.98 10.49
C ALA A 233 -11.11 18.30 9.96
N GLN A 234 -10.09 17.53 10.36
CA GLN A 234 -8.70 17.72 9.92
C GLN A 234 -8.36 16.99 8.62
N VAL A 235 -9.32 16.27 8.01
CA VAL A 235 -9.08 15.55 6.75
C VAL A 235 -9.13 16.55 5.61
N ASP A 236 -8.08 16.58 4.78
CA ASP A 236 -8.05 17.40 3.57
C ASP A 236 -8.87 16.71 2.46
N TYR A 237 -10.19 16.89 2.51
CA TYR A 237 -11.10 16.34 1.52
C TYR A 237 -10.83 16.89 0.11
N PHE A 238 -10.39 18.14 0.00
CA PHE A 238 -10.13 18.77 -1.29
C PHE A 238 -8.89 18.17 -1.95
N GLY A 239 -7.78 18.08 -1.21
CA GLY A 239 -6.58 17.40 -1.66
C GLY A 239 -6.83 15.94 -2.03
N ILE A 240 -7.61 15.21 -1.23
CA ILE A 240 -7.99 13.82 -1.51
C ILE A 240 -8.78 13.71 -2.82
N MET A 241 -9.81 14.54 -3.01
CA MET A 241 -10.61 14.50 -4.24
C MET A 241 -9.78 14.87 -5.47
N LEU A 242 -8.92 15.88 -5.35
CA LEU A 242 -8.03 16.31 -6.42
C LEU A 242 -7.04 15.21 -6.79
N PHE A 243 -6.42 14.56 -5.79
CA PHE A 243 -5.49 13.46 -5.99
C PHE A 243 -6.17 12.25 -6.66
N VAL A 244 -7.30 11.79 -6.10
CA VAL A 244 -8.05 10.64 -6.63
C VAL A 244 -8.53 10.90 -8.05
N GLY A 245 -9.08 12.09 -8.32
CA GLY A 245 -9.53 12.48 -9.66
C GLY A 245 -8.40 12.55 -10.67
N SER A 246 -7.22 13.03 -10.25
CA SER A 246 -6.04 13.14 -11.11
C SER A 246 -5.47 11.77 -11.47
N ILE A 247 -5.30 10.89 -10.48
CA ILE A 247 -4.83 9.52 -10.70
C ILE A 247 -5.83 8.73 -11.56
N ALA A 248 -7.13 8.85 -11.27
CA ALA A 248 -8.17 8.20 -12.07
C ALA A 248 -8.13 8.68 -13.54
N SER A 249 -7.96 9.97 -13.78
CA SER A 249 -7.88 10.54 -15.14
C SER A 249 -6.65 10.02 -15.90
N ILE A 250 -5.48 9.97 -15.27
CA ILE A 250 -4.27 9.39 -15.87
C ILE A 250 -4.46 7.91 -16.18
N MET A 251 -5.01 7.14 -15.24
CA MET A 251 -5.25 5.72 -15.41
C MET A 251 -6.26 5.41 -16.51
N ILE A 252 -7.31 6.23 -16.67
CA ILE A 252 -8.27 6.11 -17.79
C ILE A 252 -7.55 6.37 -19.11
N GLY A 253 -6.77 7.45 -19.21
CA GLY A 253 -6.00 7.76 -20.42
C GLY A 253 -5.05 6.64 -20.82
N LEU A 254 -4.29 6.09 -19.86
CA LEU A 254 -3.39 4.96 -20.08
C LEU A 254 -4.13 3.65 -20.44
N THR A 255 -5.34 3.44 -19.90
CA THR A 255 -6.13 2.23 -20.20
C THR A 255 -6.74 2.29 -21.60
N TRP A 256 -7.12 3.47 -22.08
CA TRP A 256 -7.68 3.66 -23.41
C TRP A 256 -6.64 3.76 -24.51
N GLY A 257 -5.49 4.38 -24.23
CA GLY A 257 -4.39 4.59 -25.17
C GLY A 257 -3.86 3.26 -25.73
N GLY A 258 -3.96 3.09 -27.05
CA GLY A 258 -3.45 1.91 -27.75
C GLY A 258 -4.33 0.66 -27.65
N ASN A 259 -5.45 0.72 -26.93
CA ASN A 259 -6.41 -0.38 -26.81
C ASN A 259 -7.78 0.00 -27.41
N THR A 260 -8.48 0.95 -26.80
CA THR A 260 -9.80 1.41 -27.28
C THR A 260 -9.68 2.57 -28.25
N TYR A 261 -8.74 3.48 -28.01
CA TYR A 261 -8.49 4.65 -28.84
C TYR A 261 -7.01 4.75 -29.21
N PRO A 262 -6.67 5.31 -30.39
CA PRO A 262 -5.29 5.67 -30.70
C PRO A 262 -4.74 6.67 -29.68
N TRP A 263 -3.43 6.62 -29.42
CA TRP A 263 -2.76 7.55 -28.50
C TRP A 263 -2.94 9.04 -28.88
N SER A 264 -3.10 9.32 -30.17
CA SER A 264 -3.35 10.67 -30.69
C SER A 264 -4.80 11.14 -30.52
N SER A 265 -5.71 10.30 -30.01
CA SER A 265 -7.10 10.69 -29.78
C SER A 265 -7.18 11.77 -28.72
N SER A 266 -8.04 12.77 -28.96
CA SER A 266 -8.31 13.86 -28.02
C SER A 266 -8.75 13.35 -26.66
N GLN A 267 -9.51 12.25 -26.59
CA GLN A 267 -9.98 11.66 -25.33
C GLN A 267 -8.83 11.14 -24.46
N VAL A 268 -7.81 10.54 -25.06
CA VAL A 268 -6.62 10.02 -24.36
C VAL A 268 -5.73 11.18 -23.91
N LEU A 269 -5.48 12.15 -24.79
CA LEU A 269 -4.65 13.31 -24.47
C LEU A 269 -5.29 14.18 -23.39
N VAL A 270 -6.60 14.45 -23.47
CA VAL A 270 -7.31 15.28 -22.48
C VAL A 270 -7.29 14.63 -21.10
N SER A 271 -7.55 13.32 -21.01
CA SER A 271 -7.53 12.61 -19.72
C SER A 271 -6.13 12.58 -19.09
N LEU A 272 -5.07 12.40 -19.89
CA LEU A 272 -3.68 12.49 -19.43
C LEU A 272 -3.31 13.91 -18.98
N VAL A 273 -3.62 14.93 -19.79
CA VAL A 273 -3.27 16.33 -19.49
C VAL A 273 -4.01 16.83 -18.25
N ILE A 274 -5.31 16.58 -18.14
CA ILE A 274 -6.10 16.97 -16.95
C ILE A 274 -5.53 16.31 -15.69
N GLY A 275 -5.21 15.01 -15.77
CA GLY A 275 -4.65 14.32 -14.61
C GLY A 275 -3.25 14.78 -14.23
N CYS A 276 -2.36 15.05 -15.20
CA CYS A 276 -1.05 15.63 -14.93
C CYS A 276 -1.15 17.03 -14.32
N VAL A 277 -2.02 17.89 -14.85
CA VAL A 277 -2.26 19.24 -14.31
C VAL A 277 -2.83 19.15 -12.89
N GLY A 278 -3.78 18.25 -12.65
CA GLY A 278 -4.34 18.04 -11.32
C GLY A 278 -3.32 17.55 -10.29
N LEU A 279 -2.40 16.65 -10.68
CA LEU A 279 -1.28 16.25 -9.81
C LEU A 279 -0.29 17.39 -9.55
N LEU A 280 0.04 18.19 -10.56
CA LEU A 280 0.91 19.35 -10.39
C LEU A 280 0.27 20.43 -9.52
N ALA A 281 -1.05 20.59 -9.57
CA ALA A 281 -1.80 21.48 -8.71
C ALA A 281 -1.88 20.96 -7.27
N PHE A 282 -1.93 19.65 -7.07
CA PHE A 282 -1.94 19.04 -5.74
C PHE A 282 -0.69 19.38 -4.91
N GLY A 283 0.50 19.33 -5.52
CA GLY A 283 1.77 19.62 -4.84
C GLY A 283 1.82 20.95 -4.05
N PRO A 284 1.43 22.11 -4.63
CA PRO A 284 1.43 23.40 -3.94
C PRO A 284 0.21 23.67 -3.04
N LEU A 285 -0.82 22.80 -3.02
CA LEU A 285 -2.05 23.01 -2.26
C LEU A 285 -2.09 22.28 -0.89
N CYS A 286 -1.18 21.35 -0.65
CA CYS A 286 -1.05 20.58 0.59
C CYS A 286 0.26 20.88 1.31
#